data_AF-A0A7V6MWX1-F1
#
_entry.id   AF-A0A7V6MWX1-F1
#
_cell.length_a   1.000
_cell.length_b   1.000
_cell.length_c   1.000
_cell.angle_alpha   90.00
_cell.angle_beta   90.00
_cell.angle_gamma   90.00
#
_symmetry.space_group_name_H-M   'P 1'
#
loop_
_entity.id
_entity.type
_entity.pdbx_description
1 polymer ?
#
loop_
_entity_poly.entity_id
_entity_poly.type
_entity_poly.pdbx_seq_one_letter_code
_entity_poly.pdbx_strand_id
1 'polypeptide(L)'
;MDFSGAVKIKLLHMGSKKLKPTQILAFGFAFLILVGGILLNLPAASKNGHSIGLLNALFTATSAVCVTGLVVADTFTQFSIFGQIVIMVLIQMGGLGIMTMATLVFLLLGKKITLRERLVMQEALNQLTLSGLVKLTRHILLTTIAFEGVGAILLSIRFTQFYGLGRGLYYGLFHAVSAFNNAGFDLLGGFRSLTSFVEDPIINIVIMSLIVFGGLGFSVIYDILSTKDFRRLSLHSKVVIIMTSILLFSGI
;
A
#
# COMPACT_ATOMS: atom_id res chain seq x y z
N MET A 1 -41.52 -45.53 -25.12
CA MET A 1 -40.35 -44.77 -25.62
C MET A 1 -40.78 -43.33 -25.75
N ASP A 2 -40.36 -42.47 -24.82
CA ASP A 2 -40.39 -41.02 -25.03
C ASP A 2 -39.18 -40.42 -24.30
N PHE A 3 -38.21 -39.98 -25.11
CA PHE A 3 -36.86 -39.56 -24.70
C PHE A 3 -36.80 -38.07 -24.34
N SER A 4 -37.87 -37.49 -23.79
CA SER A 4 -37.94 -36.05 -23.51
C SER A 4 -37.39 -35.61 -22.14
N GLY A 5 -36.92 -36.54 -21.29
CA GLY A 5 -36.45 -36.24 -19.92
C GLY A 5 -34.94 -36.00 -19.78
N ALA A 6 -34.12 -36.44 -20.74
CA ALA A 6 -32.67 -36.51 -20.57
C ALA A 6 -31.90 -35.20 -20.92
N VAL A 7 -32.56 -34.22 -21.54
CA VAL A 7 -31.88 -33.02 -22.07
C VAL A 7 -32.09 -31.76 -21.21
N LYS A 8 -33.08 -31.74 -20.30
CA LYS A 8 -33.42 -30.53 -19.52
C LYS A 8 -32.79 -30.40 -18.12
N ILE A 9 -32.03 -31.39 -17.64
CA ILE A 9 -31.39 -31.36 -16.31
C ILE A 9 -29.85 -31.27 -16.41
N LYS A 10 -29.32 -30.68 -17.50
CA LYS A 10 -27.87 -30.45 -17.67
C LYS A 10 -27.46 -28.99 -17.85
N LEU A 11 -28.40 -28.05 -17.69
CA LEU A 11 -28.17 -26.60 -17.91
C LEU A 11 -28.22 -25.74 -16.64
N LEU A 12 -28.45 -26.32 -15.45
CA LEU A 12 -28.46 -25.59 -14.16
C LEU A 12 -27.32 -26.01 -13.21
N HIS A 13 -26.26 -26.61 -13.76
CA HIS A 13 -24.98 -26.79 -13.07
C HIS A 13 -23.86 -26.07 -13.85
N MET A 14 -24.10 -24.82 -14.26
CA MET A 14 -22.99 -23.86 -14.33
C MET A 14 -22.56 -23.60 -12.89
N GLY A 15 -21.83 -24.58 -12.33
CA GLY A 15 -21.13 -24.41 -11.08
C GLY A 15 -20.30 -23.15 -11.22
N SER A 16 -20.67 -22.11 -10.49
CA SER A 16 -19.84 -20.94 -10.29
C SER A 16 -18.47 -21.48 -9.88
N LYS A 17 -17.52 -21.56 -10.82
CA LYS A 17 -16.13 -21.92 -10.51
C LYS A 17 -15.67 -20.84 -9.56
N LYS A 18 -15.73 -21.15 -8.26
CA LYS A 18 -15.39 -20.20 -7.20
C LYS A 18 -13.92 -19.85 -7.42
N LEU A 19 -13.66 -18.58 -7.71
CA LEU A 19 -12.30 -18.08 -7.92
C LEU A 19 -11.41 -18.48 -6.74
N LYS A 20 -10.19 -18.94 -7.07
CA LYS A 20 -9.15 -19.26 -6.08
C LYS A 20 -8.68 -17.97 -5.38
N PRO A 21 -8.18 -18.04 -4.14
CA PRO A 21 -7.64 -16.89 -3.42
C PRO A 21 -6.65 -16.04 -4.24
N THR A 22 -5.70 -16.69 -4.89
CA THR A 22 -4.70 -16.03 -5.76
C THR A 22 -5.35 -15.29 -6.94
N GLN A 23 -6.40 -15.84 -7.54
CA GLN A 23 -7.15 -15.17 -8.61
C GLN A 23 -7.90 -13.96 -8.10
N ILE A 24 -8.48 -14.03 -6.90
CA ILE A 24 -9.16 -12.89 -6.26
C ILE A 24 -8.17 -11.75 -6.03
N LEU A 25 -6.96 -12.05 -5.56
CA LEU A 25 -5.91 -11.06 -5.38
C LEU A 25 -5.51 -10.44 -6.73
N ALA A 26 -5.21 -11.25 -7.74
CA ALA A 26 -4.82 -10.76 -9.06
C ALA A 26 -5.88 -9.85 -9.70
N PHE A 27 -7.15 -10.27 -9.69
CA PHE A 27 -8.24 -9.44 -10.20
C PHE A 27 -8.49 -8.19 -9.36
N GLY A 28 -8.29 -8.25 -8.04
CA GLY A 28 -8.35 -7.08 -7.17
C GLY A 28 -7.30 -6.04 -7.56
N PHE A 29 -6.05 -6.46 -7.78
CA PHE A 29 -4.95 -5.55 -8.14
C PHE A 29 -5.19 -4.95 -9.52
N ALA A 30 -5.58 -5.78 -10.50
CA ALA A 30 -5.97 -5.30 -11.82
C ALA A 30 -7.12 -4.28 -11.76
N PHE A 31 -8.14 -4.55 -10.92
CA PHE A 31 -9.25 -3.63 -10.72
C PHE A 31 -8.81 -2.27 -10.14
N LEU A 32 -7.97 -2.28 -9.09
CA LEU A 32 -7.44 -1.05 -8.51
C LEU A 32 -6.62 -0.24 -9.51
N ILE A 33 -5.78 -0.90 -10.30
CA ILE A 33 -4.97 -0.26 -11.34
C ILE A 33 -5.86 0.37 -12.41
N LEU A 34 -6.89 -0.35 -12.88
CA LEU A 34 -7.81 0.16 -13.89
C LEU A 34 -8.61 1.36 -13.38
N VAL A 35 -9.18 1.27 -12.17
CA VAL A 35 -9.93 2.36 -11.55
C VAL A 35 -9.01 3.56 -11.32
N GLY A 36 -7.83 3.34 -10.75
CA GLY A 36 -6.82 4.37 -10.55
C GLY A 36 -6.40 5.05 -11.85
N GLY A 37 -6.15 4.26 -12.91
CA GLY A 37 -5.79 4.78 -14.22
C GLY A 37 -6.91 5.62 -14.84
N ILE A 38 -8.17 5.21 -14.72
CA ILE A 38 -9.32 6.00 -15.18
C ILE A 38 -9.40 7.32 -14.41
N LEU A 39 -9.26 7.28 -13.08
CA LEU A 39 -9.32 8.48 -12.23
C LEU A 39 -8.17 9.46 -12.54
N LEU A 40 -6.95 8.95 -12.75
CA LEU A 40 -5.79 9.76 -13.11
C LEU A 40 -5.84 10.29 -14.54
N ASN A 41 -6.63 9.66 -15.41
CA ASN A 41 -6.83 10.13 -16.79
C ASN A 41 -7.83 11.29 -16.89
N LEU A 42 -8.59 11.58 -15.82
CA LEU A 42 -9.55 12.68 -15.80
C LEU A 42 -8.84 14.05 -15.91
N PRO A 43 -9.41 15.03 -16.62
CA PRO A 43 -8.95 16.42 -16.63
C PRO A 43 -8.71 17.00 -15.23
N ALA A 44 -9.57 16.64 -14.27
CA ALA A 44 -9.48 17.08 -12.88
C ALA A 44 -8.22 16.60 -12.16
N ALA A 45 -7.59 15.50 -12.62
CA ALA A 45 -6.36 14.96 -12.04
C ALA A 45 -5.09 15.65 -12.56
N SER A 46 -5.19 16.46 -13.60
CA SER A 46 -4.04 17.14 -14.22
C SER A 46 -4.04 18.64 -13.92
N LYS A 47 -2.87 19.23 -13.61
CA LYS A 47 -2.76 20.67 -13.35
C LYS A 47 -3.08 21.53 -14.56
N ASN A 48 -2.77 21.03 -15.76
CA ASN A 48 -3.06 21.73 -17.01
C ASN A 48 -4.50 21.51 -17.50
N GLY A 49 -5.33 20.78 -16.76
CA GLY A 49 -6.71 20.47 -17.14
C GLY A 49 -6.86 19.53 -18.35
N HIS A 50 -5.76 18.94 -18.84
CA HIS A 50 -5.76 18.01 -19.96
C HIS A 50 -5.39 16.61 -19.47
N SER A 51 -6.00 15.59 -20.06
CA SER A 51 -5.65 14.19 -19.81
C SER A 51 -4.15 13.95 -20.08
N ILE A 52 -3.51 13.19 -19.20
CA ILE A 52 -2.12 12.71 -19.38
C ILE A 52 -2.00 11.61 -20.45
N GLY A 53 -3.14 11.12 -20.97
CA GLY A 53 -3.25 9.96 -21.83
C GLY A 53 -3.44 8.66 -21.03
N LEU A 54 -4.30 7.78 -21.53
CA LEU A 54 -4.70 6.55 -20.83
C LEU A 54 -3.51 5.63 -20.49
N LEU A 55 -2.55 5.50 -21.41
CA LEU A 55 -1.37 4.67 -21.20
C LEU A 55 -0.51 5.19 -20.03
N ASN A 56 -0.24 6.49 -20.00
CA ASN A 56 0.54 7.12 -18.93
C ASN A 56 -0.21 7.06 -17.60
N ALA A 57 -1.53 7.28 -17.62
CA ALA A 57 -2.36 7.18 -16.43
C ALA A 57 -2.37 5.75 -15.85
N LEU A 58 -2.49 4.73 -16.69
CA LEU A 58 -2.41 3.32 -16.28
C LEU A 58 -1.01 2.97 -15.78
N PHE A 59 0.05 3.48 -16.40
CA PHE A 59 1.41 3.28 -15.92
C PHE A 59 1.60 3.88 -14.53
N THR A 60 1.21 5.15 -14.33
CA THR A 60 1.30 5.81 -13.02
C THR A 60 0.46 5.10 -11.97
N ALA A 61 -0.76 4.66 -12.31
CA ALA A 61 -1.61 3.89 -11.40
C ALA A 61 -0.96 2.54 -11.03
N THR A 62 -0.39 1.84 -12.01
CA THR A 62 0.34 0.58 -11.78
C THR A 62 1.53 0.81 -10.86
N SER A 63 2.31 1.85 -11.11
CA SER A 63 3.47 2.17 -10.30
C SER A 63 3.10 2.56 -8.86
N ALA A 64 1.99 3.28 -8.67
CA ALA A 64 1.48 3.63 -7.35
C ALA A 64 0.95 2.40 -6.59
N VAL A 65 0.12 1.56 -7.23
CA VAL A 65 -0.47 0.36 -6.61
C VAL A 65 0.59 -0.73 -6.33
N CYS A 66 1.55 -0.90 -7.24
CA CYS A 66 2.67 -1.82 -7.04
C CYS A 66 3.80 -1.20 -6.22
N VAL A 67 3.67 0.08 -5.85
CA VAL A 67 4.55 0.77 -4.92
C VAL A 67 6.00 0.83 -5.44
N THR A 68 6.16 1.05 -6.75
CA THR A 68 7.47 0.99 -7.44
C THR A 68 8.17 2.33 -7.63
N GLY A 69 7.42 3.43 -7.63
CA GLY A 69 7.99 4.80 -7.72
C GLY A 69 8.44 5.27 -9.09
N LEU A 70 8.24 4.47 -10.14
CA LEU A 70 8.52 4.90 -11.51
C LEU A 70 7.42 5.84 -12.01
N VAL A 71 7.81 6.99 -12.56
CA VAL A 71 6.89 8.00 -13.08
C VAL A 71 7.26 8.40 -14.50
N VAL A 72 6.26 8.44 -15.40
CA VAL A 72 6.43 8.93 -16.78
C VAL A 72 6.35 10.46 -16.82
N ALA A 73 5.61 11.05 -15.87
CA ALA A 73 5.51 12.48 -15.67
C ALA A 73 5.68 12.79 -14.18
N ASP A 74 6.36 13.88 -13.87
CA ASP A 74 6.67 14.27 -12.51
C ASP A 74 5.39 14.55 -11.70
N THR A 75 5.29 13.90 -10.53
CA THR A 75 4.06 13.86 -9.71
C THR A 75 3.61 15.26 -9.30
N PHE A 76 4.56 16.12 -8.94
CA PHE A 76 4.27 17.47 -8.50
C PHE A 76 3.81 18.36 -9.66
N THR A 77 4.51 18.34 -10.79
CA THR A 77 4.26 19.26 -11.91
C THR A 77 3.05 18.86 -12.76
N GLN A 78 2.80 17.56 -12.91
CA GLN A 78 1.71 17.07 -13.75
C GLN A 78 0.38 16.99 -13.01
N PHE A 79 0.34 16.42 -11.81
CA PHE A 79 -0.92 16.09 -11.15
C PHE A 79 -1.44 17.22 -10.28
N SER A 80 -2.75 17.47 -10.36
CA SER A 80 -3.47 18.36 -9.45
C SER A 80 -3.52 17.76 -8.05
N ILE A 81 -4.03 18.51 -7.06
CA ILE A 81 -4.25 17.98 -5.70
C ILE A 81 -5.16 16.74 -5.74
N PHE A 82 -6.17 16.72 -6.60
CA PHE A 82 -7.02 15.54 -6.79
C PHE A 82 -6.21 14.34 -7.29
N GLY A 83 -5.37 14.52 -8.32
CA GLY A 83 -4.53 13.45 -8.84
C GLY A 83 -3.52 12.95 -7.81
N GLN A 84 -2.91 13.85 -7.05
CA GLN A 84 -1.96 13.50 -5.97
C GLN A 84 -2.65 12.73 -4.83
N ILE A 85 -3.89 13.08 -4.46
CA ILE A 85 -4.68 12.31 -3.50
C ILE A 85 -4.99 10.91 -4.05
N VAL A 86 -5.37 10.79 -5.33
CA VAL A 86 -5.60 9.47 -5.97
C VAL A 86 -4.33 8.63 -5.90
N ILE A 87 -3.16 9.18 -6.25
CA ILE A 87 -1.87 8.49 -6.14
C ILE A 87 -1.61 8.04 -4.70
N MET A 88 -1.78 8.91 -3.70
CA MET A 88 -1.59 8.59 -2.29
C MET A 88 -2.49 7.44 -1.83
N VAL A 89 -3.76 7.42 -2.24
CA VAL A 89 -4.70 6.34 -1.92
C VAL A 89 -4.29 5.04 -2.60
N LEU A 90 -3.87 5.08 -3.86
CA LEU A 90 -3.39 3.89 -4.58
C LEU A 90 -2.15 3.30 -3.92
N ILE A 91 -1.21 4.15 -3.49
CA ILE A 91 -0.03 3.74 -2.70
C ILE A 91 -0.47 3.03 -1.43
N GLN A 92 -1.39 3.62 -0.66
CA GLN A 92 -1.87 3.02 0.59
C GLN A 92 -2.52 1.66 0.36
N MET A 93 -3.42 1.57 -0.63
CA MET A 93 -4.13 0.32 -0.94
C MET A 93 -3.19 -0.76 -1.47
N GLY A 94 -2.16 -0.35 -2.22
CA GLY A 94 -1.08 -1.20 -2.71
C GLY A 94 -0.20 -1.75 -1.60
N GLY A 95 0.39 -0.87 -0.80
CA GLY A 95 1.35 -1.22 0.25
C GLY A 95 0.76 -2.05 1.39
N LEU A 96 -0.48 -1.75 1.80
CA LEU A 96 -1.19 -2.58 2.78
C LEU A 96 -1.75 -3.87 2.19
N GLY A 97 -1.97 -3.90 0.88
CA GLY A 97 -2.66 -4.96 0.17
C GLY A 97 -4.18 -4.87 0.27
N ILE A 98 -4.83 -5.35 -0.79
CA ILE A 98 -6.28 -5.24 -1.02
C ILE A 98 -7.09 -5.91 0.08
N MET A 99 -6.62 -7.06 0.58
CA MET A 99 -7.32 -7.80 1.64
C MET A 99 -7.26 -7.09 2.98
N THR A 100 -6.16 -6.42 3.29
CA THR A 100 -6.03 -5.61 4.51
C THR A 100 -7.04 -4.46 4.47
N MET A 101 -7.17 -3.80 3.32
CA MET A 101 -8.16 -2.74 3.11
C MET A 101 -9.61 -3.24 3.15
N ALA A 102 -9.92 -4.36 2.49
CA ALA A 102 -11.26 -4.95 2.55
C ALA A 102 -11.64 -5.35 3.98
N THR A 103 -10.67 -5.87 4.75
CA THR A 103 -10.87 -6.23 6.15
C THR A 103 -11.15 -5.01 7.02
N LEU A 104 -10.47 -3.89 6.80
CA LEU A 104 -10.77 -2.63 7.49
C LEU A 104 -12.24 -2.24 7.32
N VAL A 105 -12.75 -2.27 6.09
CA VAL A 105 -14.16 -1.96 5.79
C VAL A 105 -15.10 -2.91 6.52
N PHE A 106 -14.82 -4.21 6.53
CA PHE A 106 -15.65 -5.18 7.25
C PHE A 106 -15.62 -4.98 8.77
N LEU A 107 -14.47 -4.64 9.35
CA LEU A 107 -14.33 -4.33 10.77
C LEU A 107 -15.12 -3.07 11.14
N LEU A 108 -15.06 -2.01 10.33
CA LEU A 108 -15.82 -0.77 10.56
C LEU A 108 -17.33 -0.99 10.44
N LEU A 109 -17.78 -1.85 9.53
CA LEU A 109 -19.18 -2.20 9.36
C LEU A 109 -19.68 -3.25 10.36
N GLY A 110 -18.83 -3.74 11.28
CA GLY A 110 -19.18 -4.80 12.23
C GLY A 110 -19.55 -6.15 11.56
N LYS A 111 -19.14 -6.36 10.31
CA LYS A 111 -19.46 -7.58 9.56
C LYS A 111 -18.56 -8.73 10.01
N LYS A 112 -19.13 -9.93 10.08
CA LYS A 112 -18.39 -11.15 10.39
C LYS A 112 -17.53 -11.55 9.18
N ILE A 113 -16.26 -11.85 9.44
CA ILE A 113 -15.31 -12.29 8.41
C ILE A 113 -15.49 -13.78 8.14
N THR A 114 -15.77 -14.13 6.89
CA THR A 114 -16.04 -15.51 6.45
C THR A 114 -14.77 -16.35 6.35
N LEU A 115 -14.89 -17.69 6.37
CA LEU A 115 -13.74 -18.59 6.17
C LEU A 115 -13.03 -18.33 4.84
N ARG A 116 -13.80 -18.00 3.78
CA ARG A 116 -13.25 -17.69 2.47
C ARG A 116 -12.39 -16.42 2.52
N GLU A 117 -12.87 -15.36 3.15
CA GLU A 117 -12.07 -14.14 3.34
C GLU A 117 -10.78 -14.44 4.10
N ARG A 118 -10.85 -15.25 5.16
CA ARG A 118 -9.65 -15.67 5.90
C ARG A 118 -8.66 -16.45 5.03
N LEU A 119 -9.13 -17.30 4.10
CA LEU A 119 -8.25 -17.99 3.14
C LEU A 119 -7.56 -17.00 2.19
N VAL A 120 -8.25 -15.95 1.75
CA VAL A 120 -7.62 -14.91 0.90
C VAL A 120 -6.66 -14.05 1.71
N MET A 121 -6.98 -13.72 2.97
CA MET A 121 -6.07 -13.03 3.88
C MET A 121 -4.80 -13.84 4.16
N GLN A 122 -4.93 -15.15 4.34
CA GLN A 122 -3.81 -16.06 4.55
C GLN A 122 -2.82 -15.98 3.39
N GLU A 123 -3.33 -16.06 2.16
CA GLU A 123 -2.54 -15.96 0.94
C GLU A 123 -1.88 -14.57 0.81
N ALA A 124 -2.66 -13.50 1.02
CA ALA A 124 -2.18 -12.12 0.88
C ALA A 124 -1.07 -11.75 1.88
N LEU A 125 -1.18 -12.25 3.11
CA LEU A 125 -0.23 -11.98 4.19
C LEU A 125 0.87 -13.05 4.32
N ASN A 126 0.89 -14.01 3.38
CA ASN A 126 1.81 -15.15 3.35
C ASN A 126 1.90 -15.89 4.71
N GLN A 127 0.75 -16.23 5.29
CA GLN A 127 0.66 -16.87 6.60
C GLN A 127 0.41 -18.38 6.48
N LEU A 128 0.94 -19.16 7.43
CA LEU A 128 0.77 -20.61 7.46
C LEU A 128 -0.54 -21.06 8.13
N THR A 129 -1.16 -20.19 8.94
CA THR A 129 -2.37 -20.54 9.70
C THR A 129 -3.46 -19.49 9.56
N LEU A 130 -4.72 -19.95 9.65
CA LEU A 130 -5.91 -19.09 9.63
C LEU A 130 -6.18 -18.40 10.98
N SER A 131 -5.60 -18.93 12.05
CA SER A 131 -5.82 -18.42 13.40
C SER A 131 -5.15 -17.05 13.55
N GLY A 132 -5.85 -16.10 14.17
CA GLY A 132 -5.30 -14.78 14.44
C GLY A 132 -5.15 -13.84 13.24
N LEU A 133 -5.50 -14.26 12.01
CA LEU A 133 -5.38 -13.40 10.82
C LEU A 133 -6.08 -12.05 10.96
N VAL A 134 -7.29 -12.04 11.51
CA VAL A 134 -8.05 -10.81 11.74
C VAL A 134 -7.34 -9.89 12.74
N LYS A 135 -6.73 -10.48 13.78
CA LYS A 135 -5.95 -9.74 14.78
C LYS A 135 -4.68 -9.17 14.16
N LEU A 136 -4.00 -9.95 13.32
CA LEU A 136 -2.83 -9.50 12.56
C LEU A 136 -3.20 -8.33 11.63
N THR A 137 -4.26 -8.45 10.83
CA THR A 137 -4.73 -7.37 9.95
C THR A 137 -5.11 -6.10 10.70
N ARG A 138 -5.78 -6.23 11.86
CA ARG A 138 -6.05 -5.06 12.72
C ARG A 138 -4.74 -4.43 13.21
N HIS A 139 -3.76 -5.25 13.57
CA HIS A 139 -2.46 -4.75 14.00
C HIS A 139 -1.76 -4.01 12.86
N ILE A 140 -1.70 -4.59 11.66
CA ILE A 140 -1.17 -3.98 10.43
C ILE A 140 -1.70 -2.55 10.28
N LEU A 141 -3.03 -2.42 10.26
CA LEU A 141 -3.71 -1.14 10.10
C LEU A 141 -3.32 -0.12 11.19
N LEU A 142 -3.27 -0.55 12.45
CA LEU A 142 -2.90 0.32 13.57
C LEU A 142 -1.42 0.73 13.52
N THR A 143 -0.52 -0.20 13.22
CA THR A 143 0.91 0.11 13.09
C THR A 143 1.16 1.06 11.92
N THR A 144 0.53 0.83 10.77
CA THR A 144 0.68 1.72 9.61
C THR A 144 0.23 3.13 9.92
N ILE A 145 -0.98 3.31 10.46
CA ILE A 145 -1.48 4.64 10.84
C ILE A 145 -0.58 5.29 11.89
N ALA A 146 -0.02 4.52 12.84
CA ALA A 146 0.88 5.06 13.85
C ALA A 146 2.20 5.55 13.26
N PHE A 147 2.88 4.73 12.45
CA PHE A 147 4.15 5.12 11.82
C PHE A 147 3.96 6.24 10.80
N GLU A 148 2.96 6.15 9.93
CA GLU A 148 2.63 7.22 8.97
C GLU A 148 2.22 8.50 9.70
N GLY A 149 1.46 8.41 10.79
CA GLY A 149 1.05 9.57 11.59
C GLY A 149 2.23 10.28 12.24
N VAL A 150 3.12 9.53 12.91
CA VAL A 150 4.35 10.09 13.52
C VAL A 150 5.26 10.68 12.43
N GLY A 151 5.48 9.93 11.35
CA GLY A 151 6.27 10.38 10.21
C GLY A 151 5.70 11.65 9.58
N ALA A 152 4.39 11.70 9.36
CA ALA A 152 3.70 12.84 8.78
C ALA A 152 3.83 14.07 9.66
N ILE A 153 3.68 13.94 10.99
CA ILE A 153 3.84 15.06 11.92
C ILE A 153 5.27 15.61 11.85
N LEU A 154 6.29 14.74 11.97
CA LEU A 154 7.69 15.15 11.96
C LEU A 154 8.09 15.80 10.63
N LEU A 155 7.73 15.18 9.51
CA LEU A 155 7.99 15.73 8.18
C LEU A 155 7.22 17.04 7.96
N SER A 156 5.98 17.14 8.42
CA SER A 156 5.18 18.36 8.28
C SER A 156 5.80 19.52 9.04
N ILE A 157 6.23 19.31 10.30
CA ILE A 157 6.92 20.35 11.09
C ILE A 157 8.11 20.90 10.30
N ARG A 158 8.88 20.02 9.64
CA ARG A 158 10.04 20.44 8.86
C ARG A 158 9.66 21.10 7.53
N PHE A 159 8.74 20.51 6.76
CA PHE A 159 8.32 21.05 5.46
C PHE A 159 7.56 22.37 5.56
N THR A 160 6.85 22.64 6.66
CA THR A 160 6.16 23.92 6.86
C THR A 160 7.12 25.10 6.96
N GLN A 161 8.37 24.87 7.39
CA GLN A 161 9.42 25.89 7.41
C GLN A 161 9.86 26.31 6.00
N PHE A 162 9.74 25.43 5.01
CA PHE A 162 10.16 25.69 3.63
C PHE A 162 9.01 26.10 2.70
N TYR A 163 7.82 25.51 2.89
CA TYR A 163 6.69 25.64 1.95
C TYR A 163 5.45 26.31 2.56
N GLY A 164 5.51 26.73 3.83
CA GLY A 164 4.38 27.29 4.58
C GLY A 164 3.45 26.21 5.14
N LEU A 165 2.51 26.62 5.99
CA LEU A 165 1.67 25.70 6.78
C LEU A 165 0.87 24.72 5.93
N GLY A 166 0.03 25.20 5.02
CA GLY A 166 -0.88 24.33 4.25
C GLY A 166 -0.15 23.31 3.38
N ARG A 167 0.86 23.75 2.62
CA ARG A 167 1.65 22.86 1.75
C ARG A 167 2.56 21.95 2.56
N GLY A 168 3.17 22.45 3.63
CA GLY A 168 4.05 21.65 4.48
C GLY A 168 3.33 20.49 5.16
N LEU A 169 2.12 20.72 5.70
CA LEU A 169 1.27 19.66 6.25
C LEU A 169 0.94 18.58 5.20
N TYR A 170 0.55 19.02 4.00
CA TYR A 170 0.21 18.10 2.92
C TYR A 170 1.42 17.30 2.43
N TYR A 171 2.58 17.94 2.30
CA TYR A 171 3.81 17.28 1.88
C TYR A 171 4.29 16.28 2.93
N GLY A 172 4.23 16.64 4.21
CA GLY A 172 4.58 15.71 5.29
C GLY A 172 3.73 14.45 5.26
N LEU A 173 2.41 14.60 5.11
CA LEU A 173 1.51 13.46 4.98
C LEU A 173 1.81 12.61 3.75
N PHE A 174 1.92 13.22 2.57
CA PHE A 174 2.17 12.48 1.33
C PHE A 174 3.48 11.70 1.38
N HIS A 175 4.57 12.34 1.83
CA HIS A 175 5.87 11.68 1.89
C HIS A 175 5.92 10.63 3.00
N ALA A 176 5.17 10.78 4.09
CA ALA A 176 5.09 9.74 5.11
C ALA A 176 4.40 8.47 4.59
N VAL A 177 3.25 8.61 3.92
CA VAL A 177 2.54 7.50 3.26
C VAL A 177 3.42 6.86 2.19
N SER A 178 4.05 7.68 1.34
CA SER A 178 4.95 7.19 0.29
C SER A 178 6.14 6.43 0.87
N ALA A 179 6.81 6.99 1.88
CA ALA A 179 7.99 6.38 2.48
C ALA A 179 7.66 5.09 3.24
N PHE A 180 6.61 5.08 4.08
CA PHE A 180 6.26 3.90 4.86
C PHE A 180 5.80 2.73 3.97
N ASN A 181 5.11 3.01 2.87
CA ASN A 181 4.74 1.97 1.92
C ASN A 181 5.91 1.60 0.96
N ASN A 182 7.03 2.33 0.98
CA ASN A 182 8.17 2.19 0.06
C ASN A 182 7.86 2.59 -1.40
N ALA A 183 6.98 3.56 -1.60
CA ALA A 183 6.43 3.92 -2.90
C ALA A 183 7.35 4.74 -3.80
N GLY A 184 8.27 5.52 -3.24
CA GLY A 184 9.19 6.35 -4.03
C GLY A 184 8.57 7.57 -4.74
N PHE A 185 7.27 7.84 -4.58
CA PHE A 185 6.62 9.05 -5.09
C PHE A 185 6.91 10.25 -4.18
N ASP A 186 7.15 11.42 -4.75
CA ASP A 186 7.39 12.68 -4.02
C ASP A 186 6.60 13.86 -4.61
N LEU A 187 6.55 14.97 -3.87
CA LEU A 187 5.90 16.22 -4.28
C LEU A 187 6.86 17.41 -4.37
N LEU A 188 8.16 17.16 -4.55
CA LEU A 188 9.20 18.20 -4.57
C LEU A 188 9.52 18.70 -5.98
N GLY A 189 9.18 17.89 -6.99
CA GLY A 189 9.09 18.31 -8.37
C GLY A 189 10.40 18.44 -9.13
N GLY A 190 10.28 18.37 -10.46
CA GLY A 190 11.40 18.43 -11.39
C GLY A 190 12.23 17.15 -11.42
N PHE A 191 11.64 16.00 -11.11
CA PHE A 191 12.32 14.70 -11.04
C PHE A 191 13.53 14.67 -10.09
N ARG A 192 13.59 15.64 -9.16
CA ARG A 192 14.68 15.75 -8.19
C ARG A 192 14.46 14.86 -6.99
N SER A 193 13.21 14.48 -6.70
CA SER A 193 12.86 13.78 -5.48
C SER A 193 13.46 14.47 -4.24
N LEU A 194 13.91 13.70 -3.24
CA LEU A 194 14.49 14.20 -2.00
C LEU A 194 15.90 14.81 -2.13
N THR A 195 16.48 14.95 -3.33
CA THR A 195 17.86 15.46 -3.52
C THR A 195 18.07 16.89 -3.01
N SER A 196 17.01 17.69 -2.87
CA SER A 196 17.11 19.03 -2.27
C SER A 196 17.28 19.00 -0.75
N PHE A 197 17.14 17.84 -0.10
CA PHE A 197 17.20 17.65 1.35
C PHE A 197 18.33 16.71 1.78
N VAL A 198 19.36 16.53 0.94
CA VAL A 198 20.52 15.65 1.25
C VAL A 198 21.19 16.02 2.57
N GLU A 199 21.29 17.32 2.89
CA GLU A 199 21.91 17.80 4.13
C GLU A 199 20.92 17.95 5.31
N ASP A 200 19.63 17.64 5.12
CA ASP A 200 18.62 17.78 6.18
C ASP A 200 18.54 16.49 7.03
N PRO A 201 19.08 16.48 8.26
CA PRO A 201 19.11 15.25 9.05
C PRO A 201 17.71 14.81 9.48
N ILE A 202 16.77 15.74 9.67
CA ILE A 202 15.43 15.42 10.16
C ILE A 202 14.65 14.67 9.08
N ILE A 203 14.62 15.22 7.85
CA ILE A 203 13.91 14.59 6.73
C ILE A 203 14.52 13.21 6.44
N ASN A 204 15.84 13.12 6.37
CA ASN A 204 16.50 11.85 6.05
C ASN A 204 16.26 10.79 7.13
N ILE A 205 16.43 11.10 8.42
CA ILE A 205 16.20 10.13 9.49
C ILE A 205 14.76 9.64 9.49
N VAL A 206 13.79 10.53 9.31
CA VAL A 206 12.36 10.15 9.30
C VAL A 206 12.04 9.29 8.09
N ILE A 207 12.43 9.70 6.88
CA ILE A 207 12.18 8.92 5.66
C ILE A 207 12.85 7.55 5.72
N MET A 208 14.12 7.48 6.09
CA MET A 208 14.84 6.20 6.23
C MET A 208 14.17 5.30 7.26
N SER A 209 13.77 5.84 8.41
CA SER A 209 13.07 5.07 9.44
C SER A 209 11.75 4.50 8.91
N LEU A 210 10.95 5.32 8.23
CA LEU A 210 9.68 4.88 7.64
C LEU A 210 9.89 3.77 6.61
N ILE A 211 10.88 3.91 5.73
CA ILE A 211 11.22 2.91 4.71
C ILE A 211 11.65 1.58 5.36
N VAL A 212 12.54 1.65 6.36
CA VAL A 212 13.03 0.46 7.06
C VAL A 212 11.89 -0.23 7.80
N PHE A 213 11.11 0.50 8.61
CA PHE A 213 10.00 -0.10 9.34
C PHE A 213 8.90 -0.62 8.41
N GLY A 214 8.60 0.09 7.32
CA GLY A 214 7.68 -0.38 6.28
C GLY A 214 8.15 -1.65 5.59
N GLY A 215 9.46 -1.77 5.34
CA GLY A 215 10.09 -2.88 4.64
C GLY A 215 10.34 -4.15 5.48
N LEU A 216 10.43 -4.04 6.80
CA LEU A 216 10.67 -5.20 7.70
C LEU A 216 9.57 -6.27 7.62
N GLY A 217 8.37 -5.90 7.15
CA GLY A 217 7.22 -6.78 7.09
C GLY A 217 6.40 -6.80 8.38
N PHE A 218 5.08 -6.80 8.23
CA PHE A 218 4.18 -6.60 9.36
C PHE A 218 4.21 -7.72 10.42
N SER A 219 4.52 -8.96 10.03
CA SER A 219 4.67 -10.08 10.95
C SER A 219 5.83 -9.85 11.93
N VAL A 220 6.93 -9.26 11.45
CA VAL A 220 8.13 -8.94 12.24
C VAL A 220 7.82 -7.82 13.22
N ILE A 221 7.17 -6.74 12.75
CA ILE A 221 6.74 -5.63 13.61
C ILE A 221 5.81 -6.15 14.72
N TYR A 222 4.84 -6.99 14.37
CA TYR A 222 3.92 -7.58 15.34
C TYR A 222 4.66 -8.41 16.40
N ASP A 223 5.60 -9.27 15.98
CA ASP A 223 6.39 -10.12 16.88
C ASP A 223 7.28 -9.29 17.84
N ILE A 224 7.92 -8.23 17.34
CA ILE A 224 8.70 -7.28 18.16
C ILE A 224 7.81 -6.65 19.24
N LEU A 225 6.63 -6.15 18.85
CA LEU A 225 5.71 -5.46 19.75
C LEU A 225 5.04 -6.41 20.76
N SER A 226 4.77 -7.67 20.38
CA SER A 226 4.12 -8.64 21.25
C SER A 226 5.08 -9.29 22.25
N THR A 227 6.29 -9.61 21.81
CA THR A 227 7.19 -10.50 22.54
C THR A 227 8.13 -9.72 23.47
N LYS A 228 8.56 -8.51 23.06
CA LYS A 228 9.41 -7.57 23.82
C LYS A 228 10.75 -8.13 24.36
N ASP A 229 11.12 -9.36 23.97
CA ASP A 229 12.37 -10.03 24.31
C ASP A 229 12.96 -10.64 23.04
N PHE A 230 14.14 -10.18 22.65
CA PHE A 230 14.83 -10.61 21.43
C PHE A 230 15.08 -12.13 21.42
N ARG A 231 15.32 -12.75 22.58
CA ARG A 231 15.58 -14.19 22.67
C ARG A 231 14.35 -15.02 22.33
N ARG A 232 13.16 -14.46 22.55
CA ARG A 232 11.87 -15.12 22.33
C ARG A 232 11.24 -14.83 20.98
N LEU A 233 11.82 -13.93 20.18
CA LEU A 233 11.36 -13.69 18.81
C LEU A 233 11.41 -14.96 17.97
N SER A 234 10.48 -15.06 17.02
CA SER A 234 10.47 -16.13 16.04
C SER A 234 11.76 -16.13 15.21
N LEU A 235 12.12 -17.30 14.67
CA LEU A 235 13.30 -17.42 13.81
C LEU A 235 13.19 -16.52 12.58
N HIS A 236 12.00 -16.41 11.99
CA HIS A 236 11.74 -15.52 10.86
C HIS A 236 12.06 -14.06 11.21
N SER A 237 11.52 -13.54 12.32
CA SER A 237 11.79 -12.17 12.77
C SER A 237 13.28 -11.94 13.07
N LYS A 238 13.95 -12.89 13.73
CA LYS A 238 15.40 -12.78 14.02
C LYS A 238 16.22 -12.68 12.75
N VAL A 239 15.95 -13.55 11.78
CA VAL A 239 16.66 -13.56 10.49
C VAL A 239 16.45 -12.23 9.76
N VAL A 240 15.20 -11.75 9.68
CA VAL A 240 14.89 -10.48 9.02
C VAL A 240 15.61 -9.31 9.70
N ILE A 241 15.51 -9.17 11.03
CA ILE A 241 16.15 -8.07 11.77
C ILE A 241 17.68 -8.09 11.61
N ILE A 242 18.30 -9.27 11.76
CA ILE A 242 19.75 -9.41 11.68
C ILE A 242 20.22 -9.11 10.25
N MET A 243 19.59 -9.70 9.24
CA MET A 243 19.98 -9.49 7.85
C MET A 243 19.76 -8.04 7.42
N THR A 244 18.61 -7.44 7.72
CA THR A 244 18.35 -6.02 7.41
C THR A 244 19.37 -5.11 8.11
N SER A 245 19.72 -5.39 9.37
CA SER A 245 20.76 -4.61 10.07
C SER A 245 22.12 -4.75 9.40
N ILE A 246 22.52 -5.99 9.06
CA ILE A 246 23.80 -6.24 8.38
C ILE A 246 23.87 -5.46 7.07
N LEU A 247 22.87 -5.58 6.20
CA LEU A 247 22.84 -4.91 4.89
C LEU A 247 22.88 -3.38 5.03
N LEU A 248 22.12 -2.81 5.97
CA LEU A 248 22.10 -1.36 6.19
C LEU A 248 23.44 -0.82 6.68
N PHE A 249 24.15 -1.54 7.56
CA PHE A 249 25.44 -1.08 8.10
C PHE A 249 26.64 -1.43 7.22
N SER A 250 26.57 -2.52 6.44
CA SER A 250 27.62 -2.87 5.49
C SER A 250 27.54 -2.07 4.19
N GLY A 251 26.37 -1.51 3.86
CA GLY A 251 26.14 -0.80 2.60
C GLY A 251 26.12 -1.73 1.38
N ILE A 252 25.85 -3.02 1.61
CA ILE A 252 25.67 -4.08 0.59
C ILE A 252 24.19 -4.43 0.55
#